data_AF-A0A3C0WL52-F1
#
_entry.id   AF-A0A3C0WL52-F1
#
_cell.length_a   1.000
_cell.length_b   1.000
_cell.length_c   1.000
_cell.angle_alpha   90.00
_cell.angle_beta   90.00
_cell.angle_gamma   90.00
#
_symmetry.space_group_name_H-M   'P 1'
#
loop_
_entity.id
_entity.type
_entity.pdbx_description
1 polymer ?
#
loop_
_entity_poly.entity_id
_entity_poly.type
_entity_poly.pdbx_seq_one_letter_code
_entity_poly.pdbx_strand_id
1 'polypeptide(L)'
;MFYCVGIILGAIVTKRNIARPLLAVIAVLVSNVAAQAEIELIPGVVKLSTTQARQRLVVQEKESGEYLGQVTEGLEFGSSDESVVKVIDGRAVPVGNGTAMVTVKSEAGESQAEVHVTGQEKEFRWSFRNHVESVLSKAGCNSGACHGARAGQNGFRLTLFGFDLAADYSYLTRQARGRRIVPTDPGRSLLLTKPTGVVPHKGGVRLDVNEIEYRVLAEWIAEGTVGPSDSDAVIDNLEVLPRYSSQKPGDAQQLVVLAHFSDGSTEDVTRWAKYKTVNQNVALVGDHGEVSVVGPGEGAIKVWYLNINQLAFVSVPFENNLPKNAFENEPAANFIDELVNEKLKKLRVPPSPLCDDATFVRRTFLDSSGILPTHGELTAFLQDETPSVEKRARLVEALLQRSEFVDYWSYKWSDLLLVNSAVLPKAAVDSYYKWIRERVDSNLPWDEFVRQIVTASGSTLVNGAANFYSLHQSPEDMAETVSQAFMGLSINCAKCHNHPLEKWTNDQYYGMANMFSRVRA
;
A
#
# COMPACT_ATOMS: atom_id res chain seq x y z
N MET A 1 14.73 28.40 4.83
CA MET A 1 14.39 29.77 5.28
C MET A 1 13.06 29.79 6.05
N PHE A 2 13.02 29.13 7.21
CA PHE A 2 11.97 29.30 8.23
C PHE A 2 12.63 29.18 9.61
N TYR A 3 13.48 30.15 9.94
CA TYR A 3 14.00 30.33 11.30
C TYR A 3 14.24 31.83 11.48
N CYS A 4 13.24 32.52 12.04
CA CYS A 4 13.41 33.72 12.85
C CYS A 4 12.03 34.22 13.30
N VAL A 5 11.99 34.73 14.53
CA VAL A 5 10.85 35.26 15.30
C VAL A 5 10.13 34.19 16.13
N GLY A 6 10.31 34.07 17.44
CA GLY A 6 11.01 34.92 18.38
C GLY A 6 10.97 34.31 19.78
N ILE A 7 12.14 34.00 20.32
CA ILE A 7 12.35 33.86 21.76
C ILE A 7 12.69 35.26 22.27
N ILE A 8 11.69 35.98 22.75
CA ILE A 8 11.87 37.09 23.69
C ILE A 8 10.69 37.02 24.65
N LEU A 9 10.93 36.57 25.88
CA LEU A 9 10.61 37.29 27.11
C LEU A 9 10.97 36.41 28.32
N GLY A 10 12.16 36.65 28.86
CA GLY A 10 12.52 36.30 30.22
C GLY A 10 12.63 37.58 31.05
N ALA A 11 12.01 37.55 32.23
CA ALA A 11 12.16 38.45 33.37
C ALA A 11 11.44 39.82 33.36
N ILE A 12 10.28 39.88 34.04
CA ILE A 12 9.99 40.94 35.03
C ILE A 12 9.28 40.32 36.23
N VAL A 13 9.90 40.46 37.40
CA VAL A 13 9.39 40.16 38.74
C VAL A 13 8.46 41.28 39.19
N THR A 14 7.26 40.97 39.69
CA THR A 14 6.60 41.76 40.73
C THR A 14 5.68 40.93 41.61
N LYS A 15 5.86 41.13 42.92
CA LYS A 15 5.16 40.56 44.08
C LYS A 15 3.64 40.74 44.02
N ARG A 16 2.86 39.72 44.44
CA ARG A 16 2.01 39.77 45.66
C ARG A 16 1.18 38.51 45.89
N ASN A 17 1.03 38.23 47.19
CA ASN A 17 -0.06 37.55 47.89
C ASN A 17 -0.04 36.03 48.06
N ILE A 18 0.42 35.72 49.26
CA ILE A 18 0.27 34.54 50.11
C ILE A 18 -1.19 34.04 50.14
N ALA A 19 -1.38 32.78 49.77
CA ALA A 19 -2.38 31.89 50.36
C ALA A 19 -1.90 30.44 50.18
N ARG A 20 -1.60 29.76 51.29
CA ARG A 20 -1.33 28.31 51.31
C ARG A 20 -2.65 27.55 51.20
N PRO A 21 -2.70 26.47 50.41
CA PRO A 21 -3.39 25.27 50.85
C PRO A 21 -2.44 24.07 50.88
N LEU A 22 -2.68 23.18 51.84
CA LEU A 22 -2.03 21.88 51.98
C LEU A 22 -2.11 21.10 50.65
N LEU A 23 -0.97 20.71 50.10
CA LEU A 23 -0.90 19.64 49.10
C LEU A 23 -0.78 18.31 49.86
N ALA A 24 -1.87 17.54 49.85
CA ALA A 24 -1.84 16.13 50.18
C ALA A 24 -1.03 15.41 49.09
N VAL A 25 0.05 14.74 49.49
CA VAL A 25 0.78 13.81 48.62
C VAL A 25 -0.08 12.56 48.50
N ILE A 26 -0.87 12.47 47.43
CA ILE A 26 -1.47 11.20 46.99
C ILE A 26 -0.37 10.49 46.20
N ALA A 27 0.28 9.52 46.84
CA ALA A 27 1.08 8.54 46.13
C ALA A 27 0.13 7.68 45.29
N VAL A 28 -0.01 8.00 44.01
CA VAL A 28 -0.64 7.10 43.05
C VAL A 28 0.35 5.97 42.81
N LEU A 29 0.14 4.86 43.52
CA LEU A 29 0.68 3.56 43.14
C LEU A 29 0.08 3.21 41.78
N VAL A 30 0.81 3.53 40.70
CA VAL A 30 0.57 2.92 39.40
C VAL A 30 1.04 1.47 39.52
N SER A 31 0.16 0.61 39.99
CA SER A 31 0.31 -0.82 39.79
C SER A 31 0.31 -1.07 38.28
N ASN A 32 1.48 -1.43 37.73
CA ASN A 32 1.59 -2.10 36.45
C ASN A 32 0.85 -3.44 36.57
N VAL A 33 -0.47 -3.40 36.38
CA VAL A 33 -1.22 -4.58 35.98
C VAL A 33 -0.75 -4.82 34.55
N ALA A 34 0.06 -5.86 34.33
CA ALA A 34 0.32 -6.35 32.99
C ALA A 34 -1.06 -6.56 32.34
N ALA A 35 -1.33 -5.87 31.23
CA ALA A 35 -2.57 -6.07 30.51
C ALA A 35 -2.63 -7.54 30.13
N GLN A 36 -3.60 -8.27 30.67
CA GLN A 36 -3.74 -9.67 30.33
C GLN A 36 -4.13 -9.73 28.86
N ALA A 37 -3.45 -10.58 28.08
CA ALA A 37 -3.79 -10.76 26.67
C ALA A 37 -5.25 -11.24 26.58
N GLU A 38 -6.06 -10.51 25.81
CA GLU A 38 -7.46 -10.82 25.55
C GLU A 38 -7.60 -11.42 24.16
N ILE A 39 -8.67 -12.16 23.91
CA ILE A 39 -9.00 -12.61 22.56
C ILE A 39 -9.98 -11.65 21.90
N GLU A 40 -9.86 -11.48 20.59
CA GLU A 40 -10.78 -10.71 19.76
C GLU A 40 -11.22 -11.53 18.55
N LEU A 41 -12.53 -11.62 18.36
CA LEU A 41 -13.16 -12.23 17.20
C LEU A 41 -13.25 -11.20 16.07
N ILE A 42 -12.52 -11.43 14.99
CA ILE A 42 -12.50 -10.55 13.81
C ILE A 42 -13.12 -11.23 12.58
N PRO A 43 -13.89 -10.48 11.75
CA PRO A 43 -14.34 -9.11 12.00
C PRO A 43 -15.40 -9.04 13.12
N GLY A 44 -15.38 -7.94 13.89
CA GLY A 44 -16.32 -7.74 15.01
C GLY A 44 -17.75 -7.40 14.59
N VAL A 45 -17.96 -6.98 13.33
CA VAL A 45 -19.27 -6.80 12.72
C VAL A 45 -19.28 -7.50 11.36
N VAL A 46 -20.29 -8.33 11.14
CA VAL A 46 -20.46 -9.14 9.94
C VAL A 46 -21.75 -8.76 9.25
N LYS A 47 -21.70 -8.54 7.93
CA LYS A 47 -22.89 -8.33 7.08
C LYS A 47 -23.00 -9.45 6.07
N LEU A 48 -24.12 -10.16 6.08
CA LEU A 48 -24.42 -11.25 5.13
C LEU A 48 -25.67 -10.87 4.34
N SER A 49 -25.48 -10.39 3.12
CA SER A 49 -26.53 -9.79 2.28
C SER A 49 -27.19 -10.75 1.28
N THR A 50 -26.69 -11.98 1.18
CA THR A 50 -27.18 -13.00 0.22
C THR A 50 -27.20 -14.39 0.84
N THR A 51 -27.90 -15.33 0.19
CA THR A 51 -27.92 -16.74 0.60
C THR A 51 -26.58 -17.45 0.41
N GLN A 52 -25.72 -16.93 -0.48
CA GLN A 52 -24.36 -17.45 -0.74
C GLN A 52 -23.28 -16.77 0.11
N ALA A 53 -23.59 -15.67 0.80
CA ALA A 53 -22.63 -14.94 1.63
C ALA A 53 -22.07 -15.86 2.73
N ARG A 54 -20.76 -15.83 2.93
CA ARG A 54 -20.07 -16.55 4.01
C ARG A 54 -19.01 -15.62 4.55
N GLN A 55 -18.87 -15.52 5.86
CA GLN A 55 -17.82 -14.71 6.48
C GLN A 55 -16.88 -15.61 7.27
N ARG A 56 -15.59 -15.59 6.95
CA ARG A 56 -14.56 -16.20 7.78
C ARG A 56 -14.40 -15.42 9.07
N LEU A 57 -14.38 -16.15 10.18
CA LEU A 57 -14.11 -15.63 11.50
C LEU A 57 -12.71 -16.07 11.93
N VAL A 58 -11.92 -15.13 12.44
CA VAL A 58 -10.57 -15.38 12.94
C VAL A 58 -10.49 -14.86 14.37
N VAL A 59 -9.86 -15.62 15.26
CA VAL A 59 -9.67 -15.21 16.66
C VAL A 59 -8.22 -14.77 16.84
N GLN A 60 -8.01 -13.52 17.22
CA GLN A 60 -6.69 -12.96 17.46
C GLN A 60 -6.46 -12.77 18.95
N GLU A 61 -5.25 -13.07 19.41
CA GLU A 61 -4.76 -12.58 20.69
C GLU A 61 -4.39 -11.11 20.56
N LYS A 62 -4.76 -10.30 21.56
CA LYS A 62 -4.55 -8.85 21.56
C LYS A 62 -4.04 -8.38 22.91
N GLU A 63 -3.00 -7.55 22.87
CA GLU A 63 -2.46 -6.88 24.05
C GLU A 63 -2.25 -5.40 23.73
N SER A 64 -2.73 -4.51 24.60
CA SER A 64 -2.57 -3.06 24.46
C SER A 64 -2.98 -2.49 23.08
N GLY A 65 -3.95 -3.12 22.41
CA GLY A 65 -4.44 -2.70 21.09
C GLY A 65 -3.72 -3.35 19.90
N GLU A 66 -2.64 -4.11 20.11
CA GLU A 66 -1.88 -4.79 19.06
C GLU A 66 -2.24 -6.28 18.99
N TYR A 67 -2.41 -6.80 17.77
CA TYR A 67 -2.62 -8.23 17.55
C TYR A 67 -1.30 -8.99 17.65
N LEU A 68 -1.25 -10.00 18.51
CA LEU A 68 -0.03 -10.76 18.81
C LEU A 68 0.09 -12.07 18.04
N GLY A 69 -1.03 -12.63 17.58
CA GLY A 69 -1.08 -13.91 16.89
C GLY A 69 -2.48 -14.47 16.82
N GLN A 70 -2.68 -15.51 16.01
CA GLN A 70 -3.97 -16.16 15.88
C GLN A 70 -4.13 -17.30 16.87
N VAL A 71 -5.28 -17.34 17.55
CA VAL A 71 -5.72 -18.51 18.33
C VAL A 71 -6.43 -19.48 17.39
N THR A 72 -6.01 -20.74 17.38
CA THR A 72 -6.56 -21.78 16.46
C THR A 72 -7.10 -23.02 17.18
N GLU A 73 -6.68 -23.26 18.42
CA GLU A 73 -7.07 -24.43 19.21
C GLU A 73 -8.05 -24.06 20.32
N GLY A 74 -8.86 -25.03 20.77
CA GLY A 74 -9.78 -24.85 21.90
C GLY A 74 -10.88 -23.82 21.68
N LEU A 75 -11.25 -23.53 20.43
CA LEU A 75 -12.28 -22.57 20.09
C LEU A 75 -13.68 -23.22 20.06
N GLU A 76 -14.58 -22.70 20.87
CA GLU A 76 -16.00 -23.07 20.85
C GLU A 76 -16.84 -21.90 20.33
N PHE A 77 -17.50 -22.09 19.19
CA PHE A 77 -18.38 -21.09 18.59
C PHE A 77 -19.84 -21.34 18.92
N GLY A 78 -20.60 -20.26 19.18
CA GLY A 78 -22.04 -20.28 19.36
C GLY A 78 -22.72 -19.09 18.69
N SER A 79 -24.01 -19.23 18.39
CA SER A 79 -24.86 -18.15 17.89
C SER A 79 -25.98 -17.88 18.89
N SER A 80 -26.30 -16.61 19.16
CA SER A 80 -27.46 -16.25 19.98
C SER A 80 -28.79 -16.60 19.30
N ASP A 81 -28.80 -16.74 17.97
CA ASP A 81 -29.97 -17.16 17.19
C ASP A 81 -29.54 -17.94 15.93
N GLU A 82 -29.61 -19.26 16.02
CA GLU A 82 -29.29 -20.17 14.91
C GLU A 82 -30.30 -20.13 13.75
N SER A 83 -31.47 -19.51 13.95
CA SER A 83 -32.41 -19.28 12.85
C SER A 83 -31.99 -18.10 11.98
N VAL A 84 -31.09 -17.25 12.47
CA VAL A 84 -30.49 -16.13 11.75
C VAL A 84 -29.14 -16.50 11.17
N VAL A 85 -28.21 -17.00 11.99
CA VAL A 85 -26.83 -17.33 11.58
C VAL A 85 -26.31 -18.56 12.31
N LYS A 86 -25.57 -19.41 11.58
CA LYS A 86 -24.81 -20.54 12.13
C LYS A 86 -23.32 -20.36 11.89
N VAL A 87 -22.50 -20.90 12.78
CA VAL A 87 -21.05 -21.00 12.56
C VAL A 87 -20.72 -22.42 12.11
N ILE A 88 -20.20 -22.55 10.89
CA ILE A 88 -19.81 -23.84 10.29
C ILE A 88 -18.35 -23.70 9.85
N ASP A 89 -17.47 -24.55 10.36
CA ASP A 89 -16.03 -24.57 10.07
C ASP A 89 -15.37 -23.18 10.20
N GLY A 90 -15.67 -22.48 11.30
CA GLY A 90 -15.15 -21.14 11.57
C GLY A 90 -15.69 -20.04 10.64
N ARG A 91 -16.82 -20.28 9.98
CA ARG A 91 -17.49 -19.29 9.11
C ARG A 91 -18.90 -19.01 9.57
N ALA A 92 -19.28 -17.73 9.64
CA ALA A 92 -20.66 -17.33 9.78
C ALA A 92 -21.42 -17.58 8.46
N VAL A 93 -22.53 -18.31 8.56
CA VAL A 93 -23.39 -18.76 7.47
C VAL A 93 -24.81 -18.27 7.71
N PRO A 94 -25.43 -17.53 6.77
CA PRO A 94 -26.77 -17.01 6.95
C PRO A 94 -27.80 -18.13 6.87
N VAL A 95 -28.85 -18.03 7.67
CA VAL A 95 -30.01 -18.94 7.69
C VAL A 95 -31.30 -18.17 7.43
N GLY A 96 -31.48 -17.02 8.06
CA GLY A 96 -32.66 -16.17 7.93
C GLY A 96 -32.33 -14.70 8.24
N ASN A 97 -33.18 -13.77 7.81
CA ASN A 97 -32.97 -12.35 8.06
C ASN A 97 -33.06 -12.02 9.55
N GLY A 98 -32.17 -11.16 10.04
CA GLY A 98 -32.15 -10.73 11.44
C GLY A 98 -30.77 -10.26 11.89
N THR A 99 -30.63 -10.05 13.20
CA THR A 99 -29.36 -9.78 13.85
C THR A 99 -29.13 -10.82 14.93
N ALA A 100 -27.91 -11.34 15.03
CA ALA A 100 -27.50 -12.29 16.07
C ALA A 100 -26.05 -12.03 16.50
N MET A 101 -25.72 -12.38 17.73
CA MET A 101 -24.35 -12.35 18.24
C MET A 101 -23.73 -13.72 18.03
N VAL A 102 -22.60 -13.76 17.32
CA VAL A 102 -21.71 -14.93 17.30
C VAL A 102 -20.70 -14.77 18.42
N THR A 103 -20.61 -15.78 19.27
CA THR A 103 -19.70 -15.82 20.42
C THR A 103 -18.64 -16.89 20.17
N VAL A 104 -17.40 -16.58 20.51
CA VAL A 104 -16.31 -17.56 20.61
C VAL A 104 -15.79 -17.61 22.04
N LYS A 105 -15.59 -18.83 22.55
CA LYS A 105 -14.97 -19.09 23.84
C LYS A 105 -13.67 -19.87 23.64
N SER A 106 -12.66 -19.54 24.45
CA SER A 106 -11.41 -20.28 24.57
C SER A 106 -10.92 -20.22 26.02
N GLU A 107 -9.82 -20.90 26.32
CA GLU A 107 -9.17 -20.80 27.64
C GLU A 107 -8.71 -19.37 27.98
N ALA A 108 -8.45 -18.54 26.96
CA ALA A 108 -7.98 -17.16 27.11
C ALA A 108 -9.13 -16.15 27.31
N GLY A 109 -10.39 -16.54 27.09
CA GLY A 109 -11.54 -15.67 27.34
C GLY A 109 -12.72 -15.91 26.38
N GLU A 110 -13.59 -14.91 26.28
CA GLU A 110 -14.74 -14.88 25.38
C GLU A 110 -14.70 -13.60 24.55
N SER A 111 -15.03 -13.71 23.26
CA SER A 111 -15.23 -12.56 22.38
C SER A 111 -16.49 -12.76 21.53
N GLN A 112 -17.08 -11.67 21.08
CA GLN A 112 -18.31 -11.70 20.29
C GLN A 112 -18.18 -10.84 19.03
N ALA A 113 -18.95 -11.20 18.00
CA ALA A 113 -19.14 -10.44 16.78
C ALA A 113 -20.63 -10.30 16.48
N GLU A 114 -21.07 -9.09 16.13
CA GLU A 114 -22.44 -8.83 15.72
C GLU A 114 -22.63 -9.22 14.26
N VAL A 115 -23.64 -10.04 13.97
CA VAL A 115 -23.94 -10.50 12.61
C VAL A 115 -25.30 -10.00 12.16
N HIS A 116 -25.32 -9.26 11.06
CA HIS A 116 -26.53 -8.80 10.38
C HIS A 116 -26.76 -9.63 9.11
N VAL A 117 -27.90 -10.30 9.05
CA VAL A 117 -28.31 -11.10 7.90
C VAL A 117 -29.50 -10.43 7.22
N THR A 118 -29.38 -10.19 5.92
CA THR A 118 -30.41 -9.55 5.09
C THR A 118 -30.51 -10.23 3.73
N GLY A 119 -31.60 -9.97 2.99
CA GLY A 119 -31.75 -10.39 1.60
C GLY A 119 -31.90 -11.89 1.37
N GLN A 120 -32.23 -12.68 2.41
CA GLN A 120 -32.37 -14.14 2.29
C GLN A 120 -33.61 -14.57 1.48
N GLU A 121 -34.54 -13.65 1.25
CA GLU A 121 -35.71 -13.82 0.39
C GLU A 121 -35.43 -13.56 -1.10
N LYS A 122 -34.27 -12.96 -1.44
CA LYS A 122 -33.93 -12.59 -2.81
C LYS A 122 -33.25 -13.75 -3.52
N GLU A 123 -33.60 -13.95 -4.79
CA GLU A 123 -32.85 -14.87 -5.65
C GLU A 123 -31.41 -14.35 -5.82
N PHE A 124 -30.44 -15.18 -5.51
CA PHE A 124 -29.03 -14.87 -5.70
C PHE A 124 -28.59 -15.20 -7.12
N ARG A 125 -27.75 -14.34 -7.71
CA ARG A 125 -27.13 -14.54 -9.02
C ARG A 125 -25.68 -14.12 -9.01
N TRP A 126 -24.84 -14.86 -9.72
CA TRP A 126 -23.42 -14.51 -9.84
C TRP A 126 -23.22 -13.32 -10.77
N SER A 127 -22.75 -12.20 -10.21
CA SER A 127 -22.33 -11.04 -11.00
C SER A 127 -21.09 -11.35 -11.86
N PHE A 128 -21.15 -11.00 -13.15
CA PHE A 128 -19.97 -11.09 -14.03
C PHE A 128 -18.81 -10.23 -13.50
N ARG A 129 -19.12 -8.99 -13.11
CA ARG A 129 -18.17 -8.00 -12.58
C ARG A 129 -17.48 -8.50 -11.32
N ASN A 130 -18.25 -8.89 -10.31
CA ASN A 130 -17.71 -9.13 -8.97
C ASN A 130 -17.26 -10.57 -8.76
N HIS A 131 -17.85 -11.55 -9.45
CA HIS A 131 -17.58 -12.97 -9.20
C HIS A 131 -16.84 -13.64 -10.36
N VAL A 132 -17.38 -13.57 -11.57
CA VAL A 132 -16.81 -14.28 -12.73
C VAL A 132 -15.40 -13.78 -13.04
N GLU A 133 -15.20 -12.47 -13.15
CA GLU A 133 -13.87 -11.90 -13.40
C GLU A 133 -12.89 -12.15 -12.25
N SER A 134 -13.36 -12.13 -11.01
CA SER A 134 -12.54 -12.47 -9.84
C SER A 134 -12.04 -13.90 -9.89
N VAL A 135 -12.91 -14.86 -10.25
CA VAL A 135 -12.54 -16.28 -10.42
C VAL A 135 -11.53 -16.44 -11.55
N LEU A 136 -11.77 -15.83 -12.72
CA LEU A 136 -10.84 -15.89 -13.86
C LEU A 136 -9.47 -15.29 -13.51
N SER A 137 -9.49 -14.19 -12.76
CA SER A 137 -8.30 -13.53 -12.25
C SER A 137 -7.55 -14.44 -11.28
N LYS A 138 -8.22 -14.96 -10.25
CA LYS A 138 -7.65 -15.82 -9.22
C LYS A 138 -7.03 -17.08 -9.83
N ALA A 139 -7.73 -17.74 -10.75
CA ALA A 139 -7.24 -18.91 -11.50
C ALA A 139 -6.08 -18.59 -12.48
N GLY A 140 -5.77 -17.30 -12.69
CA GLY A 140 -4.70 -16.85 -13.57
C GLY A 140 -5.03 -16.91 -15.07
N CYS A 141 -6.29 -17.14 -15.43
CA CYS A 141 -6.78 -17.26 -16.81
C CYS A 141 -6.50 -15.99 -17.62
N ASN A 142 -6.75 -14.83 -17.01
CA ASN A 142 -6.56 -13.49 -17.61
C ASN A 142 -5.21 -12.85 -17.21
N SER A 143 -4.21 -13.65 -16.80
CA SER A 143 -2.86 -13.15 -16.53
C SER A 143 -2.05 -12.91 -17.82
N GLY A 144 -1.00 -12.10 -17.74
CA GLY A 144 -0.12 -11.79 -18.88
C GLY A 144 0.60 -13.00 -19.48
N ALA A 145 0.79 -14.08 -18.70
CA ALA A 145 1.35 -15.33 -19.19
C ALA A 145 0.30 -16.22 -19.91
N CYS A 146 -0.98 -15.91 -19.76
CA CYS A 146 -2.12 -16.65 -20.31
C CYS A 146 -2.92 -15.75 -21.27
N HIS A 147 -4.25 -15.70 -21.12
CA HIS A 147 -5.13 -14.99 -22.04
C HIS A 147 -5.13 -13.46 -21.84
N GLY A 148 -4.54 -12.96 -20.75
CA GLY A 148 -4.35 -11.53 -20.47
C GLY A 148 -3.19 -10.87 -21.22
N ALA A 149 -2.41 -11.64 -21.98
CA ALA A 149 -1.41 -11.08 -22.89
C ALA A 149 -2.09 -10.17 -23.93
N ARG A 150 -1.42 -9.10 -24.39
CA ARG A 150 -1.98 -8.17 -25.40
C ARG A 150 -2.49 -8.88 -26.66
N ALA A 151 -1.80 -9.94 -27.09
CA ALA A 151 -2.19 -10.76 -28.25
C ALA A 151 -3.17 -11.90 -27.92
N GLY A 152 -3.41 -12.17 -26.63
CA GLY A 152 -4.09 -13.37 -26.15
C GLY A 152 -3.29 -14.65 -26.42
N GLN A 153 -3.97 -15.79 -26.38
CA GLN A 153 -3.43 -17.12 -26.70
C GLN A 153 -4.37 -17.83 -27.67
N ASN A 154 -3.84 -18.32 -28.79
CA ASN A 154 -4.57 -19.12 -29.78
C ASN A 154 -5.92 -18.51 -30.21
N GLY A 155 -5.94 -17.20 -30.46
CA GLY A 155 -7.14 -16.48 -30.89
C GLY A 155 -8.18 -16.23 -29.79
N PHE A 156 -7.83 -16.47 -28.51
CA PHE A 156 -8.63 -16.09 -27.36
C PHE A 156 -7.85 -15.12 -26.47
N ARG A 157 -8.46 -13.96 -26.17
CA ARG A 157 -7.90 -12.96 -25.27
C ARG A 157 -8.92 -12.58 -24.20
N LEU A 158 -8.39 -12.25 -23.03
CA LEU A 158 -9.05 -11.53 -21.97
C LEU A 158 -8.21 -10.28 -21.70
N THR A 159 -8.77 -9.27 -21.06
CA THR A 159 -8.02 -8.12 -20.59
C THR A 159 -7.20 -8.55 -19.38
N LEU A 160 -6.03 -7.93 -19.21
CA LEU A 160 -5.13 -8.30 -18.13
C LEU A 160 -5.88 -8.11 -16.79
N PHE A 161 -6.09 -9.17 -16.01
CA PHE A 161 -6.80 -9.11 -14.73
C PHE A 161 -8.22 -8.49 -14.74
N GLY A 162 -8.95 -8.56 -15.86
CA GLY A 162 -10.38 -8.21 -15.90
C GLY A 162 -10.68 -6.71 -15.92
N PHE A 163 -9.78 -5.89 -16.47
CA PHE A 163 -9.89 -4.42 -16.46
C PHE A 163 -10.93 -3.84 -17.42
N ASP A 164 -11.37 -4.56 -18.46
CA ASP A 164 -12.49 -4.16 -19.32
C ASP A 164 -13.54 -5.27 -19.37
N LEU A 165 -14.51 -5.14 -18.47
CA LEU A 165 -15.58 -6.12 -18.25
C LEU A 165 -16.42 -6.35 -19.51
N ALA A 166 -16.71 -5.29 -20.27
CA ALA A 166 -17.54 -5.38 -21.46
C ALA A 166 -16.82 -6.13 -22.57
N ALA A 167 -15.52 -5.84 -22.74
CA ALA A 167 -14.67 -6.56 -23.66
C ALA A 167 -14.53 -8.04 -23.27
N ASP A 168 -14.25 -8.34 -22.00
CA ASP A 168 -14.07 -9.71 -21.53
C ASP A 168 -15.34 -10.54 -21.62
N TYR A 169 -16.47 -9.96 -21.21
CA TYR A 169 -17.77 -10.57 -21.42
C TYR A 169 -18.01 -10.90 -22.90
N SER A 170 -17.71 -9.97 -23.80
CA SER A 170 -17.84 -10.18 -25.26
C SER A 170 -16.88 -11.24 -25.79
N TYR A 171 -15.63 -11.29 -25.31
CA TYR A 171 -14.65 -12.31 -25.71
C TYR A 171 -15.05 -13.72 -25.26
N LEU A 172 -15.64 -13.83 -24.07
CA LEU A 172 -16.14 -15.08 -23.52
C LEU A 172 -17.39 -15.54 -24.27
N THR A 173 -18.38 -14.68 -24.42
CA THR A 173 -19.73 -15.08 -24.84
C THR A 173 -20.00 -14.94 -26.34
N ARG A 174 -19.32 -14.04 -27.05
CA ARG A 174 -19.65 -13.67 -28.45
C ARG A 174 -18.56 -14.00 -29.45
N GLN A 175 -17.30 -13.79 -29.10
CA GLN A 175 -16.18 -13.99 -30.02
C GLN A 175 -16.12 -15.43 -30.55
N ALA A 176 -15.66 -15.60 -31.80
CA ALA A 176 -15.60 -16.88 -32.48
C ALA A 176 -16.97 -17.60 -32.53
N ARG A 177 -18.03 -16.82 -32.76
CA ARG A 177 -19.43 -17.27 -32.86
C ARG A 177 -19.94 -17.95 -31.58
N GLY A 178 -19.52 -17.44 -30.42
CA GLY A 178 -19.97 -17.92 -29.09
C GLY A 178 -19.52 -19.34 -28.72
N ARG A 179 -18.56 -19.93 -29.45
CA ARG A 179 -18.16 -21.33 -29.30
C ARG A 179 -17.61 -21.75 -27.93
N ARG A 180 -17.43 -20.81 -26.99
CA ARG A 180 -16.83 -21.05 -25.67
C ARG A 180 -17.87 -21.35 -24.59
N ILE A 181 -19.12 -20.97 -24.83
CA ILE A 181 -20.23 -21.13 -23.89
C ILE A 181 -21.30 -22.00 -24.53
N VAL A 182 -21.79 -22.97 -23.77
CA VAL A 182 -22.93 -23.82 -24.14
C VAL A 182 -23.99 -23.66 -23.05
N PRO A 183 -24.90 -22.67 -23.16
CA PRO A 183 -25.82 -22.34 -22.07
C PRO A 183 -26.74 -23.49 -21.64
N THR A 184 -27.16 -24.33 -22.60
CA THR A 184 -28.04 -25.48 -22.36
C THR A 184 -27.33 -26.65 -21.66
N ASP A 185 -26.00 -26.66 -21.64
CA ASP A 185 -25.17 -27.68 -21.00
C ASP A 185 -23.86 -27.03 -20.55
N PRO A 186 -23.88 -26.32 -19.40
CA PRO A 186 -22.73 -25.55 -18.92
C PRO A 186 -21.45 -26.37 -18.87
N GLY A 187 -21.53 -27.64 -18.45
CA GLY A 187 -20.41 -28.56 -18.33
C GLY A 187 -19.66 -28.84 -19.63
N ARG A 188 -20.29 -28.61 -20.80
CA ARG A 188 -19.63 -28.72 -22.12
C ARG A 188 -18.97 -27.42 -22.60
N SER A 189 -19.15 -26.33 -21.87
CA SER A 189 -18.54 -25.04 -22.22
C SER A 189 -17.02 -25.16 -22.18
N LEU A 190 -16.34 -24.61 -23.20
CA LEU A 190 -14.87 -24.57 -23.21
C LEU A 190 -14.32 -23.74 -22.05
N LEU A 191 -15.11 -22.78 -21.55
CA LEU A 191 -14.78 -22.02 -20.36
C LEU A 191 -14.62 -22.89 -19.10
N LEU A 192 -15.30 -24.04 -19.02
CA LEU A 192 -15.17 -24.99 -17.91
C LEU A 192 -14.24 -26.15 -18.24
N THR A 193 -14.41 -26.76 -19.41
CA THR A 193 -13.69 -28.01 -19.78
C THR A 193 -12.19 -27.83 -20.01
N LYS A 194 -11.74 -26.65 -20.46
CA LYS A 194 -10.31 -26.36 -20.63
C LYS A 194 -9.60 -26.21 -19.28
N PRO A 195 -10.02 -25.30 -18.37
CA PRO A 195 -9.34 -25.12 -17.09
C PRO A 195 -9.51 -26.30 -16.13
N THR A 196 -10.50 -27.17 -16.29
CA THR A 196 -10.62 -28.42 -15.49
C THR A 196 -9.81 -29.59 -16.08
N GLY A 197 -9.21 -29.42 -17.26
CA GLY A 197 -8.44 -30.46 -17.92
C GLY A 197 -9.27 -31.55 -18.62
N VAL A 198 -10.61 -31.46 -18.61
CA VAL A 198 -11.50 -32.37 -19.36
C VAL A 198 -11.18 -32.36 -20.86
N VAL A 199 -10.77 -31.21 -21.40
CA VAL A 199 -10.24 -31.08 -22.76
C VAL A 199 -8.80 -30.54 -22.70
N PRO A 200 -7.87 -31.02 -23.55
CA PRO A 200 -6.47 -30.58 -23.53
C PRO A 200 -6.30 -29.06 -23.53
N HIS A 201 -5.59 -28.55 -22.54
CA HIS A 201 -5.33 -27.12 -22.36
C HIS A 201 -3.85 -26.88 -22.09
N LYS A 202 -3.20 -26.09 -22.96
CA LYS A 202 -1.76 -25.76 -22.81
C LYS A 202 -1.47 -25.01 -21.51
N GLY A 203 -2.43 -24.26 -21.00
CA GLY A 203 -2.32 -23.56 -19.72
C GLY A 203 -2.39 -24.47 -18.48
N GLY A 204 -2.61 -25.78 -18.65
CA GLY A 204 -2.78 -26.73 -17.56
C GLY A 204 -4.16 -26.67 -16.90
N VAL A 205 -4.31 -27.43 -15.81
CA VAL A 205 -5.47 -27.36 -14.92
C VAL A 205 -5.38 -26.08 -14.09
N ARG A 206 -6.51 -25.37 -14.00
CA ARG A 206 -6.68 -24.08 -13.34
C ARG A 206 -7.91 -24.01 -12.43
N LEU A 207 -8.82 -24.98 -12.55
CA LEU A 207 -10.04 -25.07 -11.73
C LEU A 207 -10.24 -26.53 -11.30
N ASP A 208 -10.67 -26.72 -10.06
CA ASP A 208 -11.20 -27.98 -9.55
C ASP A 208 -12.74 -27.97 -9.65
N VAL A 209 -13.33 -29.08 -10.09
CA VAL A 209 -14.78 -29.23 -10.24
C VAL A 209 -15.54 -29.23 -8.92
N ASN A 210 -14.84 -29.48 -7.81
CA ASN A 210 -15.41 -29.51 -6.46
C ASN A 210 -15.36 -28.16 -5.75
N GLU A 211 -14.68 -27.18 -6.34
CA GLU A 211 -14.49 -25.85 -5.75
C GLU A 211 -15.57 -24.84 -6.17
N ILE A 212 -15.71 -23.78 -5.36
CA ILE A 212 -16.74 -22.75 -5.59
C ILE A 212 -16.50 -22.02 -6.93
N GLU A 213 -15.25 -21.88 -7.34
CA GLU A 213 -14.81 -21.18 -8.55
C GLU A 213 -15.43 -21.82 -9.79
N TYR A 214 -15.44 -23.16 -9.85
CA TYR A 214 -16.12 -23.89 -10.91
C TYR A 214 -17.64 -23.63 -10.87
N ARG A 215 -18.24 -23.70 -9.68
CA ARG A 215 -19.68 -23.49 -9.49
C ARG A 215 -20.12 -22.08 -9.91
N VAL A 216 -19.38 -21.04 -9.56
CA VAL A 216 -19.62 -19.65 -9.98
C VAL A 216 -19.74 -19.56 -11.50
N LEU A 217 -18.77 -20.12 -12.22
CA LEU A 217 -18.76 -20.08 -13.68
C LEU A 217 -19.88 -20.95 -14.28
N ALA A 218 -20.14 -22.14 -13.72
CA ALA A 218 -21.16 -23.04 -14.21
C ALA A 218 -22.59 -22.50 -14.02
N GLU A 219 -22.88 -21.95 -12.84
CA GLU A 219 -24.18 -21.35 -12.51
C GLU A 219 -24.38 -20.05 -13.31
N TRP A 220 -23.37 -19.21 -13.45
CA TRP A 220 -23.45 -18.02 -14.32
C TRP A 220 -23.77 -18.39 -15.78
N ILE A 221 -23.21 -19.49 -16.31
CA ILE A 221 -23.55 -19.98 -17.64
C ILE A 221 -24.99 -20.50 -17.69
N ALA A 222 -25.41 -21.28 -16.68
CA ALA A 222 -26.75 -21.84 -16.57
C ALA A 222 -27.84 -20.76 -16.49
N GLU A 223 -27.53 -19.64 -15.84
CA GLU A 223 -28.38 -18.45 -15.72
C GLU A 223 -28.46 -17.61 -17.01
N GLY A 224 -27.83 -18.05 -18.09
CA GLY A 224 -27.87 -17.40 -19.40
C GLY A 224 -26.76 -16.37 -19.62
N THR A 225 -25.66 -16.45 -18.86
CA THR A 225 -24.50 -15.56 -18.96
C THR A 225 -24.88 -14.09 -18.86
N VAL A 226 -25.48 -13.67 -17.75
CA VAL A 226 -25.83 -12.26 -17.55
C VAL A 226 -24.56 -11.41 -17.61
N GLY A 227 -24.54 -10.41 -18.51
CA GLY A 227 -23.38 -9.54 -18.70
C GLY A 227 -23.27 -8.44 -17.64
N PRO A 228 -22.13 -7.72 -17.61
CA PRO A 228 -21.95 -6.59 -16.71
C PRO A 228 -22.96 -5.47 -17.04
N SER A 229 -23.44 -4.80 -15.99
CA SER A 229 -24.36 -3.66 -16.05
C SER A 229 -23.77 -2.44 -15.33
N ASP A 230 -24.26 -1.25 -15.66
CA ASP A 230 -23.97 0.00 -14.94
C ASP A 230 -24.62 0.02 -13.54
N SER A 231 -25.64 -0.83 -13.33
CA SER A 231 -26.29 -1.02 -12.04
C SER A 231 -25.58 -2.02 -11.12
N ASP A 232 -24.53 -2.70 -11.61
CA ASP A 232 -23.78 -3.65 -10.80
C ASP A 232 -23.04 -2.90 -9.68
N ALA A 233 -23.03 -3.48 -8.48
CA ALA A 233 -22.27 -2.94 -7.37
C ALA A 233 -20.77 -2.88 -7.73
N VAL A 234 -20.16 -1.71 -7.54
CA VAL A 234 -18.74 -1.48 -7.81
C VAL A 234 -17.99 -1.53 -6.49
N ILE A 235 -16.78 -2.11 -6.49
CA ILE A 235 -15.95 -2.12 -5.29
C ILE A 235 -15.48 -0.69 -4.97
N ASP A 236 -15.74 -0.25 -3.74
CA ASP A 236 -15.33 1.06 -3.23
C ASP A 236 -14.05 0.96 -2.40
N ASN A 237 -13.97 -0.07 -1.56
CA ASN A 237 -12.85 -0.26 -0.65
C ASN A 237 -12.53 -1.75 -0.45
N LEU A 238 -11.27 -2.03 -0.16
CA LEU A 238 -10.80 -3.34 0.28
C LEU A 238 -10.23 -3.19 1.68
N GLU A 239 -10.63 -4.06 2.59
CA GLU A 239 -10.14 -4.12 3.97
C GLU A 239 -9.45 -5.46 4.20
N VAL A 240 -8.32 -5.44 4.91
CA VAL A 240 -7.54 -6.64 5.23
C VAL A 240 -7.37 -6.72 6.74
N LEU A 241 -7.76 -7.84 7.33
CA LEU A 241 -7.78 -8.07 8.76
C LEU A 241 -6.92 -9.29 9.15
N PRO A 242 -6.11 -9.20 10.21
CA PRO A 242 -5.66 -7.95 10.81
C PRO A 242 -4.75 -7.17 9.85
N ARG A 243 -4.84 -5.84 9.85
CA ARG A 243 -3.99 -4.98 9.01
C ARG A 243 -2.55 -4.91 9.53
N TYR A 244 -2.39 -4.94 10.85
CA TYR A 244 -1.10 -4.92 11.53
C TYR A 244 -1.10 -6.03 12.58
N SER A 245 0.00 -6.75 12.71
CA SER A 245 0.20 -7.74 13.76
C SER A 245 1.67 -7.75 14.18
N SER A 246 1.94 -8.08 15.44
CA SER A 246 3.26 -8.20 16.05
C SER A 246 3.45 -9.63 16.54
N GLN A 247 4.14 -10.46 15.75
CA GLN A 247 4.18 -11.92 15.93
C GLN A 247 5.60 -12.42 16.20
N LYS A 248 5.72 -13.74 16.41
CA LYS A 248 7.00 -14.44 16.61
C LYS A 248 7.27 -15.41 15.45
N PRO A 249 8.55 -15.72 15.15
CA PRO A 249 8.88 -16.77 14.18
C PRO A 249 8.21 -18.09 14.55
N GLY A 250 7.61 -18.75 13.55
CA GLY A 250 6.85 -19.99 13.73
C GLY A 250 5.34 -19.80 13.88
N ASP A 251 4.88 -18.57 14.15
CA ASP A 251 3.44 -18.28 14.21
C ASP A 251 2.78 -18.42 12.83
N ALA A 252 1.48 -18.69 12.85
CA ALA A 252 0.64 -18.73 11.67
C ALA A 252 -0.58 -17.82 11.84
N GLN A 253 -0.98 -17.14 10.77
CA GLN A 253 -2.13 -16.24 10.78
C GLN A 253 -2.90 -16.31 9.47
N GLN A 254 -4.21 -16.42 9.55
CA GLN A 254 -5.14 -16.32 8.44
C GLN A 254 -5.59 -14.86 8.30
N LEU A 255 -5.31 -14.25 7.15
CA LEU A 255 -5.91 -12.97 6.79
C LEU A 255 -7.38 -13.15 6.39
N VAL A 256 -8.20 -12.16 6.69
CA VAL A 256 -9.56 -11.99 6.18
C VAL A 256 -9.58 -10.76 5.29
N VAL A 257 -10.16 -10.87 4.10
CA VAL A 257 -10.23 -9.78 3.12
C VAL A 257 -11.69 -9.46 2.85
N LEU A 258 -12.09 -8.23 3.15
CA LEU A 258 -13.47 -7.75 2.98
C LEU A 258 -13.51 -6.74 1.84
N ALA A 259 -14.32 -7.03 0.81
CA ALA A 259 -14.66 -6.07 -0.23
C ALA A 259 -15.91 -5.31 0.18
N HIS A 260 -15.84 -3.98 0.15
CA HIS A 260 -16.97 -3.08 0.41
C HIS A 260 -17.43 -2.50 -0.92
N PHE A 261 -18.72 -2.59 -1.22
CA PHE A 261 -19.28 -2.19 -2.51
C PHE A 261 -20.17 -0.95 -2.41
N SER A 262 -20.38 -0.29 -3.55
CA SER A 262 -21.13 0.95 -3.72
C SER A 262 -22.62 0.88 -3.36
N ASP A 263 -23.18 -0.32 -3.24
CA ASP A 263 -24.55 -0.54 -2.76
C ASP A 263 -24.63 -0.74 -1.24
N GLY A 264 -23.51 -0.59 -0.53
CA GLY A 264 -23.37 -0.76 0.91
C GLY A 264 -23.21 -2.22 1.35
N SER A 265 -23.17 -3.17 0.42
CA SER A 265 -22.87 -4.57 0.72
C SER A 265 -21.38 -4.80 1.02
N THR A 266 -21.12 -5.86 1.77
CA THR A 266 -19.76 -6.30 2.11
C THR A 266 -19.67 -7.79 1.83
N GLU A 267 -18.57 -8.25 1.22
CA GLU A 267 -18.31 -9.66 0.97
C GLU A 267 -16.92 -10.07 1.46
N ASP A 268 -16.83 -11.27 2.05
CA ASP A 268 -15.54 -11.92 2.31
C ASP A 268 -14.99 -12.49 1.00
N VAL A 269 -13.96 -11.83 0.50
CA VAL A 269 -13.29 -12.16 -0.77
C VAL A 269 -11.93 -12.82 -0.55
N THR A 270 -11.62 -13.28 0.68
CA THR A 270 -10.34 -13.90 1.05
C THR A 270 -9.91 -14.98 0.05
N ARG A 271 -10.86 -15.80 -0.42
CA ARG A 271 -10.56 -16.88 -1.38
C ARG A 271 -10.19 -16.39 -2.78
N TRP A 272 -10.72 -15.25 -3.21
CA TRP A 272 -10.53 -14.71 -4.56
C TRP A 272 -9.52 -13.57 -4.61
N ALA A 273 -9.17 -13.00 -3.45
CA ALA A 273 -8.04 -12.12 -3.30
C ALA A 273 -6.76 -12.85 -3.70
N LYS A 274 -5.81 -12.08 -4.22
CA LYS A 274 -4.47 -12.52 -4.52
C LYS A 274 -3.50 -11.93 -3.51
N TYR A 275 -2.50 -12.72 -3.20
CA TYR A 275 -1.52 -12.42 -2.16
C TYR A 275 -0.13 -12.43 -2.75
N LYS A 276 0.73 -11.53 -2.26
CA LYS A 276 2.15 -11.53 -2.57
C LYS A 276 2.95 -11.05 -1.38
N THR A 277 3.90 -11.87 -0.96
CA THR A 277 4.92 -11.47 0.01
C THR A 277 5.87 -10.43 -0.60
N VAL A 278 6.12 -9.35 0.14
CA VAL A 278 7.14 -8.34 -0.19
C VAL A 278 8.52 -8.74 0.35
N ASN A 279 8.58 -9.26 1.58
CA ASN A 279 9.81 -9.72 2.22
C ASN A 279 9.68 -11.16 2.73
N GLN A 280 10.21 -12.12 1.96
CA GLN A 280 10.12 -13.56 2.25
C GLN A 280 10.93 -14.01 3.46
N ASN A 281 11.88 -13.19 3.93
CA ASN A 281 12.65 -13.51 5.13
C ASN A 281 11.84 -13.26 6.43
N VAL A 282 10.74 -12.51 6.35
CA VAL A 282 9.89 -12.17 7.51
C VAL A 282 8.61 -12.98 7.53
N ALA A 283 7.85 -12.99 6.43
CA ALA A 283 6.58 -13.68 6.35
C ALA A 283 6.30 -14.22 4.96
N LEU A 284 5.80 -15.44 4.87
CA LEU A 284 5.30 -16.05 3.64
C LEU A 284 3.77 -16.02 3.65
N VAL A 285 3.15 -15.82 2.49
CA VAL A 285 1.70 -15.92 2.33
C VAL A 285 1.37 -16.96 1.28
N GLY A 286 0.44 -17.85 1.60
CA GLY A 286 -0.09 -18.82 0.66
C GLY A 286 -1.24 -18.25 -0.18
N ASP A 287 -1.88 -19.12 -0.95
CA ASP A 287 -2.86 -18.68 -1.95
C ASP A 287 -4.17 -18.23 -1.31
N HIS A 288 -4.51 -18.64 -0.10
CA HIS A 288 -5.80 -18.31 0.53
C HIS A 288 -5.64 -17.40 1.75
N GLY A 289 -4.55 -16.62 1.81
CA GLY A 289 -4.31 -15.62 2.84
C GLY A 289 -3.75 -16.19 4.14
N GLU A 290 -3.37 -17.46 4.18
CA GLU A 290 -2.60 -18.07 5.25
C GLU A 290 -1.17 -17.54 5.25
N VAL A 291 -0.74 -17.01 6.39
CA VAL A 291 0.55 -16.37 6.61
C VAL A 291 1.37 -17.25 7.54
N SER A 292 2.61 -17.52 7.15
CA SER A 292 3.60 -18.19 8.00
C SER A 292 4.70 -17.20 8.35
N VAL A 293 4.93 -16.99 9.64
CA VAL A 293 5.96 -16.07 10.14
C VAL A 293 7.31 -16.79 10.18
N VAL A 294 8.29 -16.24 9.48
CA VAL A 294 9.60 -16.88 9.23
C VAL A 294 10.69 -16.33 10.13
N GLY A 295 10.82 -15.01 10.20
CA GLY A 295 11.99 -14.38 10.81
C GLY A 295 11.77 -12.93 11.21
N PRO A 296 12.73 -12.33 11.93
CA PRO A 296 12.58 -10.99 12.48
C PRO A 296 12.63 -9.90 11.40
N GLY A 297 11.91 -8.80 11.64
CA GLY A 297 11.81 -7.65 10.75
C GLY A 297 10.36 -7.19 10.58
N GLU A 298 10.13 -6.36 9.57
CA GLU A 298 8.76 -6.04 9.12
C GLU A 298 8.53 -6.63 7.72
N GLY A 299 7.51 -7.47 7.62
CA GLY A 299 7.02 -8.06 6.39
C GLY A 299 5.75 -7.36 5.97
N ALA A 300 5.65 -7.00 4.69
CA ALA A 300 4.40 -6.58 4.09
C ALA A 300 3.85 -7.70 3.21
N ILE A 301 2.54 -7.91 3.29
CA ILE A 301 1.77 -8.80 2.44
C ILE A 301 0.88 -7.91 1.58
N LYS A 302 1.15 -7.93 0.28
CA LYS A 302 0.29 -7.26 -0.69
C LYS A 302 -0.92 -8.14 -0.97
N VAL A 303 -2.09 -7.58 -0.76
CA VAL A 303 -3.39 -8.19 -1.04
C VAL A 303 -4.07 -7.39 -2.13
N TRP A 304 -4.63 -8.05 -3.15
CA TRP A 304 -5.43 -7.35 -4.14
C TRP A 304 -6.62 -8.17 -4.58
N TYR A 305 -7.72 -7.48 -4.83
CA TYR A 305 -8.97 -8.05 -5.30
C TYR A 305 -9.58 -7.07 -6.29
N LEU A 306 -10.01 -7.59 -7.45
CA LEU A 306 -10.35 -6.78 -8.61
C LEU A 306 -9.22 -5.76 -8.91
N ASN A 307 -9.51 -4.47 -8.85
CA ASN A 307 -8.59 -3.37 -9.12
C ASN A 307 -8.07 -2.65 -7.85
N ILE A 308 -8.43 -3.09 -6.65
CA ILE A 308 -7.99 -2.47 -5.40
C ILE A 308 -6.87 -3.31 -4.76
N ASN A 309 -5.83 -2.61 -4.30
CA ASN A 309 -4.68 -3.19 -3.63
C ASN A 309 -4.59 -2.65 -2.19
N GLN A 310 -4.22 -3.51 -1.25
CA GLN A 310 -3.97 -3.17 0.15
C GLN A 310 -2.72 -3.88 0.67
N LEU A 311 -2.21 -3.40 1.81
CA LEU A 311 -1.11 -4.02 2.53
C LEU A 311 -1.58 -4.46 3.92
N ALA A 312 -1.21 -5.67 4.32
CA ALA A 312 -1.14 -6.10 5.70
C ALA A 312 0.31 -6.19 6.13
N PHE A 313 0.60 -5.83 7.38
CA PHE A 313 1.95 -5.81 7.93
C PHE A 313 2.08 -6.81 9.08
N VAL A 314 3.15 -7.59 9.02
CA VAL A 314 3.58 -8.52 10.06
C VAL A 314 4.90 -7.99 10.59
N SER A 315 4.89 -7.45 11.80
CA SER A 315 6.10 -7.07 12.52
C SER A 315 6.55 -8.24 13.38
N VAL A 316 7.83 -8.54 13.35
CA VAL A 316 8.46 -9.59 14.15
C VAL A 316 9.66 -8.94 14.84
N PRO A 317 9.53 -8.56 16.12
CA PRO A 317 10.64 -7.93 16.84
C PRO A 317 11.88 -8.81 16.86
N PHE A 318 13.06 -8.20 16.73
CA PHE A 318 14.32 -8.90 16.87
C PHE A 318 14.54 -9.35 18.33
N GLU A 319 15.18 -10.51 18.53
CA GLU A 319 15.58 -11.02 19.84
C GLU A 319 16.85 -10.33 20.39
N ASN A 320 16.94 -9.02 20.24
CA ASN A 320 18.05 -8.25 20.77
C ASN A 320 17.89 -8.06 22.28
N ASN A 321 18.96 -8.31 23.04
CA ASN A 321 19.00 -7.95 24.45
C ASN A 321 19.30 -6.45 24.58
N LEU A 322 18.23 -5.65 24.67
CA LEU A 322 18.34 -4.20 24.78
C LEU A 322 18.54 -3.77 26.24
N PRO A 323 19.56 -2.96 26.55
CA PRO A 323 19.65 -2.33 27.86
C PRO A 323 18.45 -1.38 28.04
N LYS A 324 18.01 -1.15 29.29
CA LYS A 324 16.82 -0.32 29.60
C LYS A 324 16.92 1.10 29.01
N ASN A 325 18.13 1.61 28.87
CA ASN A 325 18.43 2.94 28.33
C ASN A 325 18.76 2.93 26.82
N ALA A 326 18.50 1.84 26.08
CA ALA A 326 18.83 1.71 24.66
C ALA A 326 18.24 2.83 23.78
N PHE A 327 17.18 3.49 24.25
CA PHE A 327 16.52 4.60 23.56
C PHE A 327 16.42 5.88 24.41
N GLU A 328 17.02 5.92 25.61
CA GLU A 328 16.95 7.08 26.51
C GLU A 328 17.91 8.21 26.08
N ASN A 329 18.90 7.91 25.23
CA ASN A 329 20.01 8.82 24.92
C ASN A 329 20.06 9.31 23.46
N GLU A 330 19.03 9.06 22.65
CA GLU A 330 18.98 9.57 21.27
C GLU A 330 17.85 10.61 21.15
N PRO A 331 18.14 11.90 21.39
CA PRO A 331 17.13 12.94 21.25
C PRO A 331 16.68 12.99 19.79
N ALA A 332 15.38 12.88 19.54
CA ALA A 332 14.81 13.16 18.24
C ALA A 332 15.10 14.63 17.89
N ALA A 333 15.87 14.88 16.83
CA ALA A 333 16.15 16.25 16.40
C ALA A 333 14.94 16.86 15.67
N ASN A 334 14.10 16.01 15.09
CA ASN A 334 12.85 16.38 14.43
C ASN A 334 11.85 15.21 14.41
N PHE A 335 10.65 15.46 13.89
CA PHE A 335 9.55 14.47 13.83
C PHE A 335 9.89 13.19 13.04
N ILE A 336 10.83 13.23 12.10
CA ILE A 336 11.26 12.04 11.34
C ILE A 336 12.00 11.08 12.28
N ASP A 337 12.88 11.61 13.14
CA ASP A 337 13.59 10.80 14.12
C ASP A 337 12.62 10.17 15.13
N GLU A 338 11.53 10.86 15.48
CA GLU A 338 10.47 10.30 16.33
C GLU A 338 9.85 9.04 15.70
N LEU A 339 9.48 9.13 14.42
CA LEU A 339 8.91 8.00 13.66
C LEU A 339 9.90 6.85 13.49
N VAL A 340 11.17 7.16 13.19
CA VAL A 340 12.24 6.15 13.09
C VAL A 340 12.46 5.46 14.44
N ASN A 341 12.56 6.23 15.52
CA ASN A 341 12.76 5.70 16.87
C ASN A 341 11.59 4.86 17.34
N GLU A 342 10.34 5.24 17.02
CA GLU A 342 9.16 4.42 17.30
C GLU A 342 9.26 3.07 16.59
N LYS A 343 9.64 3.06 15.30
CA LYS A 343 9.78 1.82 14.53
C LYS A 343 10.91 0.92 15.07
N LEU A 344 12.06 1.51 15.37
CA LEU A 344 13.20 0.81 15.97
C LEU A 344 12.84 0.18 17.32
N LYS A 345 12.12 0.91 18.18
CA LYS A 345 11.59 0.41 19.46
C LYS A 345 10.67 -0.79 19.25
N LYS A 346 9.68 -0.68 18.36
CA LYS A 346 8.75 -1.76 18.04
C LYS A 346 9.46 -3.01 17.54
N LEU A 347 10.48 -2.85 16.71
CA LEU A 347 11.28 -3.96 16.19
C LEU A 347 12.39 -4.42 17.15
N ARG A 348 12.56 -3.79 18.32
CA ARG A 348 13.69 -4.04 19.23
C ARG A 348 15.06 -3.90 18.57
N VAL A 349 15.18 -2.95 17.64
CA VAL A 349 16.46 -2.62 17.00
C VAL A 349 17.05 -1.41 17.73
N PRO A 350 18.25 -1.49 18.32
CA PRO A 350 18.86 -0.32 18.94
C PRO A 350 19.24 0.70 17.83
N PRO A 351 19.10 2.00 18.09
CA PRO A 351 19.63 3.01 17.17
C PRO A 351 21.13 2.81 16.99
N SER A 352 21.64 3.15 15.80
CA SER A 352 23.08 3.16 15.59
C SER A 352 23.71 4.27 16.43
N PRO A 353 24.88 4.03 17.06
CA PRO A 353 25.54 5.07 17.82
C PRO A 353 25.92 6.24 16.90
N LEU A 354 25.92 7.45 17.47
CA LEU A 354 26.43 8.63 16.77
C LEU A 354 27.87 8.39 16.29
N CYS A 355 28.12 8.69 15.02
CA CYS A 355 29.47 8.64 14.49
C CYS A 355 30.36 9.73 15.11
N ASP A 356 31.68 9.49 15.11
CA ASP A 356 32.68 10.47 15.53
C ASP A 356 32.70 11.71 14.60
N ASP A 357 33.33 12.78 15.08
CA ASP A 357 33.37 14.07 14.36
C ASP A 357 34.12 14.00 13.02
N ALA A 358 35.18 13.20 12.90
CA ALA A 358 35.91 13.06 11.65
C ALA A 358 35.08 12.33 10.59
N THR A 359 34.38 11.27 10.99
CA THR A 359 33.42 10.54 10.16
C THR A 359 32.26 11.43 9.76
N PHE A 360 31.71 12.21 10.69
CA PHE A 360 30.62 13.16 10.43
C PHE A 360 31.03 14.18 9.37
N VAL A 361 32.13 14.90 9.56
CA VAL A 361 32.58 15.95 8.60
C VAL A 361 32.74 15.36 7.21
N ARG A 362 33.39 14.20 7.09
CA ARG A 362 33.57 13.56 5.78
C ARG A 362 32.25 13.22 5.11
N ARG A 363 31.29 12.63 5.84
CA ARG A 363 29.98 12.24 5.29
C ARG A 363 29.16 13.47 4.91
N THR A 364 29.08 14.46 5.79
CA THR A 364 28.30 15.67 5.54
C THR A 364 28.79 16.42 4.29
N PHE A 365 30.10 16.58 4.09
CA PHE A 365 30.64 17.20 2.87
C PHE A 365 30.31 16.42 1.58
N LEU A 366 30.39 15.10 1.63
CA LEU A 366 30.08 14.25 0.48
C LEU A 366 28.58 14.28 0.16
N ASP A 367 27.74 14.18 1.18
CA ASP A 367 26.29 14.11 1.02
C ASP A 367 25.70 15.47 0.62
N SER A 368 26.21 16.58 1.20
CA SER A 368 25.71 17.93 0.91
C SER A 368 26.26 18.49 -0.40
N SER A 369 27.55 18.26 -0.69
CA SER A 369 28.29 19.02 -1.71
C SER A 369 29.10 18.16 -2.68
N GLY A 370 29.09 16.82 -2.51
CA GLY A 370 29.78 15.91 -3.42
C GLY A 370 31.32 16.00 -3.39
N ILE A 371 31.89 16.66 -2.38
CA ILE A 371 33.34 16.89 -2.24
C ILE A 371 33.85 16.42 -0.88
N LEU A 372 35.18 16.41 -0.71
CA LEU A 372 35.81 16.19 0.59
C LEU A 372 36.13 17.53 1.27
N PRO A 373 36.18 17.57 2.62
CA PRO A 373 36.71 18.72 3.32
C PRO A 373 38.18 18.92 2.97
N THR A 374 38.61 20.18 2.89
CA THR A 374 40.05 20.48 2.85
C THR A 374 40.69 20.10 4.18
N HIS A 375 42.02 19.94 4.16
CA HIS A 375 42.77 19.65 5.39
C HIS A 375 42.57 20.74 6.46
N GLY A 376 42.49 22.01 6.06
CA GLY A 376 42.27 23.13 6.96
C GLY A 376 40.88 23.10 7.60
N GLU A 377 39.82 22.87 6.82
CA GLU A 377 38.44 22.77 7.32
C GLU A 377 38.27 21.61 8.30
N LEU A 378 38.83 20.43 7.95
CA LEU A 378 38.79 19.27 8.84
C LEU A 378 39.52 19.57 10.16
N THR A 379 40.73 20.13 10.08
CA THR A 379 41.53 20.45 11.28
C THR A 379 40.80 21.48 12.15
N ALA A 380 40.25 22.53 11.56
CA ALA A 380 39.49 23.55 12.28
C ALA A 380 38.25 22.96 12.98
N PHE A 381 37.50 22.08 12.32
CA PHE A 381 36.33 21.45 12.92
C PHE A 381 36.69 20.51 14.08
N LEU A 382 37.79 19.75 13.94
CA LEU A 382 38.26 18.82 14.97
C LEU A 382 38.86 19.55 16.18
N GLN A 383 39.43 20.73 15.97
CA GLN A 383 39.98 21.59 17.04
C GLN A 383 38.92 22.50 17.69
N ASP A 384 37.72 22.60 17.12
CA ASP A 384 36.61 23.36 17.68
C ASP A 384 36.04 22.66 18.93
N GLU A 385 36.21 23.29 20.08
CA GLU A 385 35.75 22.82 21.40
C GLU A 385 34.26 23.13 21.67
N THR A 386 33.57 23.79 20.73
CA THR A 386 32.12 24.01 20.80
C THR A 386 31.40 22.66 20.90
N PRO A 387 30.30 22.53 21.69
CA PRO A 387 29.57 21.27 21.81
C PRO A 387 29.24 20.65 20.44
N SER A 388 29.47 19.34 20.28
CA SER A 388 29.37 18.66 18.97
C SER A 388 28.05 18.91 18.26
N VAL A 389 26.91 18.94 18.97
CA VAL A 389 25.59 19.23 18.39
C VAL A 389 25.58 20.61 17.72
N GLU A 390 26.10 21.63 18.39
CA GLU A 390 26.10 23.01 17.90
C GLU A 390 27.06 23.19 16.72
N LYS A 391 28.30 22.68 16.82
CA LYS A 391 29.26 22.82 15.70
C LYS A 391 28.86 21.99 14.48
N ARG A 392 28.22 20.83 14.65
CA ARG A 392 27.67 20.03 13.54
C ARG A 392 26.53 20.76 12.84
N ALA A 393 25.58 21.33 13.58
CA ALA A 393 24.50 22.14 13.00
C ALA A 393 25.05 23.35 12.23
N ARG A 394 26.02 24.07 12.83
CA ARG A 394 26.70 25.19 12.17
C ARG A 394 27.42 24.77 10.89
N LEU A 395 28.10 23.62 10.88
CA LEU A 395 28.76 23.10 9.68
C LEU A 395 27.73 22.80 8.59
N VAL A 396 26.61 22.17 8.92
CA VAL A 396 25.53 21.89 7.96
C VAL A 396 25.02 23.19 7.34
N GLU A 397 24.67 24.18 8.15
CA GLU A 397 24.21 25.49 7.64
C GLU A 397 25.27 26.17 6.74
N ALA A 398 26.55 26.10 7.12
CA ALA A 398 27.64 26.64 6.32
C ALA A 398 27.78 25.92 4.97
N LEU A 399 27.64 24.59 4.95
CA LEU A 399 27.72 23.78 3.73
C LEU A 399 26.54 24.05 2.79
N LEU A 400 25.32 24.23 3.32
CA LEU A 400 24.14 24.55 2.52
C LEU A 400 24.24 25.91 1.81
N GLN A 401 25.08 26.82 2.31
CA GLN A 401 25.32 28.14 1.72
C GLN A 401 26.48 28.17 0.70
N ARG A 402 27.15 27.03 0.47
CA ARG A 402 28.29 26.95 -0.46
C ARG A 402 27.86 26.84 -1.91
N SER A 403 28.68 27.40 -2.80
CA SER A 403 28.52 27.18 -4.24
C SER A 403 28.59 25.71 -4.63
N GLU A 404 29.39 24.90 -3.92
CA GLU A 404 29.54 23.47 -4.21
C GLU A 404 28.28 22.67 -3.86
N PHE A 405 27.52 23.08 -2.83
CA PHE A 405 26.19 22.53 -2.59
C PHE A 405 25.27 22.82 -3.78
N VAL A 406 25.26 24.07 -4.24
CA VAL A 406 24.45 24.48 -5.39
C VAL A 406 24.82 23.69 -6.63
N ASP A 407 26.10 23.56 -6.95
CA ASP A 407 26.57 22.82 -8.13
C ASP A 407 26.21 21.33 -8.04
N TYR A 408 26.42 20.70 -6.88
CA TYR A 408 26.12 19.28 -6.67
C TYR A 408 24.62 18.98 -6.80
N TRP A 409 23.76 19.78 -6.16
CA TRP A 409 22.31 19.59 -6.25
C TRP A 409 21.75 19.99 -7.60
N SER A 410 22.34 20.98 -8.28
CA SER A 410 21.97 21.31 -9.67
C SER A 410 22.26 20.14 -10.60
N TYR A 411 23.37 19.43 -10.40
CA TYR A 411 23.67 18.19 -11.12
C TYR A 411 22.63 17.09 -10.83
N LYS A 412 22.27 16.86 -9.56
CA LYS A 412 21.22 15.88 -9.20
C LYS A 412 19.87 16.21 -9.82
N TRP A 413 19.46 17.48 -9.79
CA TRP A 413 18.24 17.92 -10.46
C TRP A 413 18.32 17.81 -11.98
N SER A 414 19.49 18.07 -12.57
CA SER A 414 19.70 17.92 -14.00
C SER A 414 19.54 16.47 -14.46
N ASP A 415 19.94 15.50 -13.64
CA ASP A 415 19.71 14.07 -13.92
C ASP A 415 18.21 13.72 -13.87
N LEU A 416 17.50 14.11 -12.80
CA LEU A 416 16.06 13.88 -12.68
C LEU A 416 15.25 14.57 -13.79
N LEU A 417 15.67 15.78 -14.20
CA LEU A 417 15.04 16.58 -15.25
C LEU A 417 15.59 16.29 -16.65
N LEU A 418 16.43 15.25 -16.78
CA LEU A 418 16.91 14.71 -18.05
C LEU A 418 17.65 15.71 -18.95
N VAL A 419 18.44 16.62 -18.36
CA VAL A 419 19.28 17.56 -19.12
C VAL A 419 20.27 16.78 -19.99
N ASN A 420 20.03 16.74 -21.30
CA ASN A 420 20.73 15.83 -22.20
C ASN A 420 21.26 16.53 -23.46
N SER A 421 22.59 16.55 -23.61
CA SER A 421 23.29 17.17 -24.75
C SER A 421 23.24 16.35 -26.04
N ALA A 422 22.77 15.10 -26.01
CA ALA A 422 22.50 14.32 -27.21
C ALA A 422 21.15 14.69 -27.86
N VAL A 423 20.25 15.33 -27.10
CA VAL A 423 18.90 15.73 -27.56
C VAL A 423 18.82 17.25 -27.74
N LEU A 424 19.33 18.02 -26.80
CA LEU A 424 19.28 19.47 -26.82
C LEU A 424 20.55 20.08 -27.44
N PRO A 425 20.44 21.16 -28.24
CA PRO A 425 21.61 21.90 -28.69
C PRO A 425 22.32 22.54 -27.50
N LYS A 426 23.63 22.80 -27.63
CA LYS A 426 24.45 23.34 -26.53
C LYS A 426 23.84 24.56 -25.83
N ALA A 427 23.32 25.54 -26.58
CA ALA A 427 22.72 26.73 -26.00
C ALA A 427 21.47 26.46 -25.15
N ALA A 428 20.68 25.44 -25.52
CA ALA A 428 19.52 25.00 -24.76
C ALA A 428 19.93 24.27 -23.47
N VAL A 429 20.94 23.40 -23.54
CA VAL A 429 21.53 22.76 -22.36
C VAL A 429 22.05 23.81 -21.38
N ASP A 430 22.82 24.78 -21.87
CA ASP A 430 23.39 25.85 -21.05
C ASP A 430 22.28 26.69 -20.39
N SER A 431 21.21 27.03 -21.13
CA SER A 431 20.05 27.76 -20.60
C SER A 431 19.29 26.95 -19.55
N TYR A 432 19.06 25.67 -19.80
CA TYR A 432 18.32 24.81 -18.88
C TYR A 432 19.10 24.58 -17.58
N TYR A 433 20.38 24.20 -17.69
CA TYR A 433 21.25 24.03 -16.53
C TYR A 433 21.36 25.31 -15.71
N LYS A 434 21.55 26.47 -16.37
CA LYS A 434 21.59 27.76 -15.69
C LYS A 434 20.31 28.04 -14.91
N TRP A 435 19.14 27.79 -15.50
CA TRP A 435 17.86 27.95 -14.83
C TRP A 435 17.75 27.04 -13.59
N ILE A 436 18.08 25.75 -13.72
CA ILE A 436 18.07 24.80 -12.59
C ILE A 436 18.98 25.32 -11.48
N ARG A 437 20.21 25.72 -11.83
CA ARG A 437 21.21 26.19 -10.89
C ARG A 437 20.74 27.43 -10.13
N GLU A 438 20.16 28.40 -10.82
CA GLU A 438 19.59 29.60 -10.19
C GLU A 438 18.46 29.24 -9.21
N ARG A 439 17.64 28.23 -9.51
CA ARG A 439 16.56 27.81 -8.60
C ARG A 439 17.08 27.11 -7.35
N VAL A 440 18.08 26.25 -7.49
CA VAL A 440 18.76 25.62 -6.36
C VAL A 440 19.45 26.67 -5.49
N ASP A 441 20.17 27.62 -6.09
CA ASP A 441 20.85 28.71 -5.40
C ASP A 441 19.88 29.58 -4.59
N SER A 442 18.72 29.90 -5.18
CA SER A 442 17.67 30.67 -4.51
C SER A 442 16.88 29.88 -3.45
N ASN A 443 17.15 28.58 -3.30
CA ASN A 443 16.39 27.66 -2.45
C ASN A 443 14.87 27.78 -2.68
N LEU A 444 14.47 27.74 -3.95
CA LEU A 444 13.08 27.90 -4.37
C LEU A 444 12.20 26.77 -3.75
N PRO A 445 11.04 27.08 -3.14
CA PRO A 445 10.15 26.06 -2.61
C PRO A 445 9.72 25.05 -3.69
N TRP A 446 9.57 23.78 -3.30
CA TRP A 446 9.31 22.68 -4.22
C TRP A 446 8.07 22.88 -5.08
N ASP A 447 6.97 23.34 -4.50
CA ASP A 447 5.73 23.60 -5.22
C ASP A 447 5.89 24.70 -6.28
N GLU A 448 6.69 25.73 -5.99
CA GLU A 448 7.01 26.78 -6.97
C GLU A 448 7.97 26.28 -8.05
N PHE A 449 8.95 25.45 -7.70
CA PHE A 449 9.89 24.83 -8.64
C PHE A 449 9.14 23.99 -9.67
N VAL A 450 8.29 23.07 -9.21
CA VAL A 450 7.47 22.22 -10.08
C VAL A 450 6.54 23.08 -10.94
N ARG A 451 5.85 24.05 -10.33
CA ARG A 451 4.93 24.95 -11.05
C ARG A 451 5.63 25.67 -12.19
N GLN A 452 6.82 26.23 -11.95
CA GLN A 452 7.57 26.95 -12.99
C GLN A 452 7.96 26.04 -14.16
N ILE A 453 8.24 24.75 -13.92
CA ILE A 453 8.53 23.77 -14.98
C ILE A 453 7.25 23.44 -15.75
N VAL A 454 6.20 22.99 -15.05
CA VAL A 454 4.97 22.50 -15.70
C VAL A 454 4.15 23.61 -16.35
N THR A 455 4.41 24.89 -16.04
CA THR A 455 3.80 26.03 -16.74
C THR A 455 4.80 26.81 -17.61
N ALA A 456 6.00 26.27 -17.83
CA ALA A 456 7.03 26.95 -18.61
C ALA A 456 6.54 27.25 -20.04
N SER A 457 6.86 28.43 -20.53
CA SER A 457 6.55 28.86 -21.90
C SER A 457 7.57 29.88 -22.40
N GLY A 458 7.52 30.18 -23.71
CA GLY A 458 8.44 31.11 -24.36
C GLY A 458 9.66 30.43 -24.96
N SER A 459 10.68 31.24 -25.28
CA SER A 459 11.92 30.73 -25.90
C SER A 459 12.71 29.87 -24.93
N THR A 460 13.10 28.68 -25.37
CA THR A 460 13.94 27.73 -24.61
C THR A 460 15.35 28.24 -24.32
N LEU A 461 15.80 29.29 -25.02
CA LEU A 461 17.09 29.93 -24.76
C LEU A 461 16.99 31.01 -23.69
N VAL A 462 15.80 31.58 -23.48
CA VAL A 462 15.53 32.65 -22.50
C VAL A 462 14.95 32.09 -21.21
N ASN A 463 13.97 31.19 -21.33
CA ASN A 463 13.37 30.47 -20.22
C ASN A 463 13.85 29.02 -20.24
N GLY A 464 14.91 28.74 -19.49
CA GLY A 464 15.54 27.41 -19.45
C GLY A 464 14.58 26.28 -19.10
N ALA A 465 13.59 26.51 -18.23
CA ALA A 465 12.59 25.51 -17.84
C ALA A 465 11.76 24.97 -19.02
N ALA A 466 11.60 25.76 -20.09
CA ALA A 466 10.85 25.31 -21.27
C ALA A 466 11.54 24.14 -21.99
N ASN A 467 12.85 23.93 -21.80
CA ASN A 467 13.56 22.78 -22.34
C ASN A 467 13.10 21.45 -21.75
N PHE A 468 12.43 21.46 -20.58
CA PHE A 468 11.78 20.27 -20.06
C PHE A 468 10.87 19.64 -21.13
N TYR A 469 10.15 20.45 -21.91
CA TYR A 469 9.28 19.96 -22.98
C TYR A 469 10.03 19.53 -24.24
N SER A 470 11.13 20.21 -24.59
CA SER A 470 11.91 19.89 -25.80
C SER A 470 12.65 18.54 -25.72
N LEU A 471 12.74 17.95 -24.52
CA LEU A 471 13.32 16.63 -24.29
C LEU A 471 12.38 15.47 -24.66
N HIS A 472 11.08 15.73 -24.82
CA HIS A 472 10.07 14.71 -25.03
C HIS A 472 9.44 14.85 -26.41
N GLN A 473 9.21 13.72 -27.07
CA GLN A 473 8.72 13.70 -28.46
C GLN A 473 7.20 13.51 -28.57
N SER A 474 6.54 13.20 -27.45
CA SER A 474 5.10 12.94 -27.41
C SER A 474 4.45 13.40 -26.09
N PRO A 475 3.14 13.71 -26.10
CA PRO A 475 2.37 14.00 -24.88
C PRO A 475 2.39 12.84 -23.87
N GLU A 476 2.50 11.60 -24.36
CA GLU A 476 2.65 10.39 -23.56
C GLU A 476 3.97 10.39 -22.76
N ASP A 477 5.10 10.66 -23.42
CA ASP A 477 6.41 10.71 -22.75
C ASP A 477 6.44 11.84 -21.69
N MET A 478 5.75 12.95 -21.96
CA MET A 478 5.58 14.04 -21.00
C MET A 478 4.81 13.59 -19.76
N ALA A 479 3.66 12.94 -19.94
CA ALA A 479 2.86 12.45 -18.82
C ALA A 479 3.62 11.42 -17.96
N GLU A 480 4.37 10.53 -18.61
CA GLU A 480 5.22 9.54 -17.93
C GLU A 480 6.32 10.23 -17.11
N THR A 481 7.02 11.21 -17.69
CA THR A 481 8.11 11.92 -17.02
C THR A 481 7.62 12.79 -15.87
N VAL A 482 6.53 13.54 -16.06
CA VAL A 482 5.92 14.36 -15.00
C VAL A 482 5.47 13.50 -13.82
N SER A 483 4.86 12.34 -14.11
CA SER A 483 4.41 11.41 -13.08
C SER A 483 5.59 10.87 -12.26
N GLN A 484 6.67 10.47 -12.93
CA GLN A 484 7.85 9.95 -12.24
C GLN A 484 8.61 11.03 -11.48
N ALA A 485 8.90 12.17 -12.12
CA ALA A 485 9.74 13.22 -11.56
C ALA A 485 9.06 13.97 -10.39
N PHE A 486 7.75 14.17 -10.45
CA PHE A 486 7.06 15.06 -9.51
C PHE A 486 6.03 14.37 -8.61
N MET A 487 5.49 13.22 -9.03
CA MET A 487 4.49 12.48 -8.24
C MET A 487 5.05 11.21 -7.60
N GLY A 488 6.29 10.81 -7.91
CA GLY A 488 6.93 9.61 -7.38
C GLY A 488 6.23 8.32 -7.78
N LEU A 489 5.51 8.31 -8.90
CA LEU A 489 4.75 7.15 -9.38
C LEU A 489 4.97 6.90 -10.87
N SER A 490 4.86 5.64 -11.28
CA SER A 490 4.87 5.26 -12.69
C SER A 490 3.44 5.03 -13.17
N ILE A 491 3.04 5.78 -14.20
CA ILE A 491 1.74 5.61 -14.88
C ILE A 491 1.88 4.79 -16.17
N ASN A 492 3.09 4.39 -16.56
CA ASN A 492 3.40 3.83 -17.89
C ASN A 492 2.63 2.52 -18.17
N CYS A 493 2.39 1.68 -17.16
CA CYS A 493 1.60 0.46 -17.36
C CYS A 493 0.16 0.79 -17.77
N ALA A 494 -0.36 1.96 -17.36
CA ALA A 494 -1.68 2.42 -17.74
C ALA A 494 -1.81 2.76 -19.24
N LYS A 495 -0.70 2.84 -19.99
CA LYS A 495 -0.68 3.18 -21.43
C LYS A 495 -1.42 2.18 -22.31
N CYS A 496 -1.32 0.90 -21.99
CA CYS A 496 -1.89 -0.17 -22.83
C CYS A 496 -3.16 -0.80 -22.26
N HIS A 497 -3.37 -0.70 -20.95
CA HIS A 497 -4.50 -1.22 -20.17
C HIS A 497 -4.55 -0.47 -18.83
N ASN A 498 -5.59 -0.57 -18.01
CA ASN A 498 -5.57 0.03 -16.66
C ASN A 498 -4.38 -0.51 -15.85
N HIS A 499 -3.78 0.31 -14.99
CA HIS A 499 -2.60 -0.08 -14.22
C HIS A 499 -2.93 -1.29 -13.34
N PRO A 500 -2.12 -2.38 -13.38
CA PRO A 500 -2.49 -3.64 -12.75
C PRO A 500 -2.43 -3.60 -11.22
N LEU A 501 -1.66 -2.65 -10.68
CA LEU A 501 -1.28 -2.59 -9.28
C LEU A 501 -1.59 -1.24 -8.60
N GLU A 502 -2.13 -0.28 -9.36
CA GLU A 502 -2.37 1.09 -8.92
C GLU A 502 -3.72 1.55 -9.45
N LYS A 503 -4.27 2.62 -8.88
CA LYS A 503 -5.60 3.14 -9.21
C LYS A 503 -5.76 3.73 -10.63
N TRP A 504 -4.67 3.87 -11.38
CA TRP A 504 -4.65 4.61 -12.65
C TRP A 504 -5.29 3.83 -13.79
N THR A 505 -6.30 4.41 -14.45
CA THR A 505 -6.92 3.82 -15.64
C THR A 505 -6.21 4.23 -16.93
N ASN A 506 -6.48 3.51 -18.02
CA ASN A 506 -6.01 3.85 -19.36
C ASN A 506 -6.53 5.22 -19.82
N ASP A 507 -7.81 5.51 -19.54
CA ASP A 507 -8.40 6.82 -19.83
C ASP A 507 -7.73 7.92 -19.02
N GLN A 508 -7.38 7.68 -17.74
CA GLN A 508 -6.65 8.65 -16.93
C GLN A 508 -5.23 8.88 -17.44
N TYR A 509 -4.54 7.84 -17.91
CA TYR A 509 -3.25 7.96 -18.57
C TYR A 509 -3.34 8.89 -19.79
N TYR A 510 -4.28 8.62 -20.70
CA TYR A 510 -4.46 9.44 -21.89
C TYR A 510 -5.05 10.83 -21.59
N GLY A 511 -5.83 10.96 -20.53
CA GLY A 511 -6.30 12.24 -20.00
C GLY A 511 -5.14 13.12 -19.51
N MET A 512 -4.19 12.53 -18.79
CA MET A 512 -2.95 13.20 -18.36
C MET A 512 -2.09 13.55 -19.58
N ALA A 513 -1.86 12.62 -20.51
CA ALA A 513 -1.14 12.89 -21.75
C ALA A 513 -1.78 14.03 -22.55
N ASN A 514 -3.12 14.08 -22.61
CA ASN A 514 -3.84 15.13 -23.33
C ASN A 514 -3.62 16.53 -22.75
N MET A 515 -3.21 16.68 -21.47
CA MET A 515 -2.80 17.98 -20.92
C MET A 515 -1.60 18.57 -21.66
N PHE A 516 -0.78 17.73 -22.30
CA PHE A 516 0.42 18.13 -23.04
C PHE A 516 0.21 18.12 -24.57
N SER A 517 -0.97 17.74 -25.08
CA SER A 517 -1.22 17.59 -26.53
C SER A 517 -1.07 18.88 -27.36
N ARG A 518 -1.12 20.04 -26.70
CA ARG A 518 -0.96 21.36 -27.33
C ARG A 518 0.43 21.98 -27.12
N VAL A 519 1.33 21.30 -26.41
CA VAL A 519 2.71 21.76 -26.25
C VAL A 519 3.44 21.63 -27.58
N ARG A 520 4.18 22.68 -27.94
CA ARG A 520 5.06 22.71 -29.11
C ARG A 520 6.41 23.17 -28.62
N ALA A 521 7.41 22.30 -28.68
CA ALA A 521 8.72 22.49 -28.06
C ALA A 521 9.87 22.35 -29.06
#